data_AF-A0A2T8KYF8-F1
#
_entry.id   AF-A0A2T8KYF8-F1
#
_cell.length_a   1.000
_cell.length_b   1.000
_cell.length_c   1.000
_cell.angle_alpha   90.00
_cell.angle_beta   90.00
_cell.angle_gamma   90.00
#
_symmetry.space_group_name_H-M   'P 1'
#
loop_
_entity.id
_entity.type
_entity.pdbx_description
1 polymer ?
#
loop_
_entity_poly.entity_id
_entity_poly.type
_entity_poly.pdbx_seq_one_letter_code
_entity_poly.pdbx_strand_id
1 'polypeptide(L)'
;MLSQDTTYAAYIVFRLGDKTYGLDYPAQEASITVAESTSTRKVCLQSSVNEDEDWAGFGDPLSRRYHRACCGHLVFPGKRSDGWMELKLGELYVKDCDTGEVCMNLMETKVCGPKGGLLVQGIEIRPKKGLLASSSAMSKSKHQAGGEEQAATTTSTVACEIVRLPQELLMKVLSHITPQDAARAAAVSQAFRAILDSDAFWTRFVTSVHNLLLFHYNGQTLSQKEMFLCLSDRPILSVTRRMSMWLDRQTGAKCYMLSARALNIAWSRKPQHWRWIIHCTDRSFSQAAELLSVCWFEIRGKIDSEMLSLNSTYAAFLVFKLDDESAHRRDFPVLKASVSIGGCKSTRQVSLHGSDGDEDGLPSHPQQRADGWMELELGEFYNKQGNDGEVCIRLSETAELNNKKGLIVYGMEIRPKK
;
A
#
# COMPACT_ATOMS: atom_id res chain seq x y z
N MET A 1 3.53 -33.30 0.07
CA MET A 1 4.60 -33.10 1.07
C MET A 1 5.94 -33.35 0.40
N LEU A 2 6.93 -32.48 0.64
CA LEU A 2 8.28 -32.65 0.12
C LEU A 2 9.09 -33.57 1.05
N SER A 3 10.05 -34.30 0.50
CA SER A 3 10.94 -35.18 1.26
C SER A 3 11.90 -34.36 2.12
N GLN A 4 12.17 -34.86 3.32
CA GLN A 4 13.11 -34.27 4.26
C GLN A 4 14.56 -34.37 3.77
N ASP A 5 15.44 -33.54 4.35
CA ASP A 5 16.87 -33.43 4.07
C ASP A 5 17.21 -33.36 2.58
N THR A 6 16.33 -32.69 1.83
CA THR A 6 16.41 -32.60 0.38
C THR A 6 16.40 -31.14 -0.04
N THR A 7 17.36 -30.77 -0.88
CA THR A 7 17.33 -29.47 -1.58
C THR A 7 16.40 -29.59 -2.78
N TYR A 8 15.42 -28.71 -2.89
CA TYR A 8 14.53 -28.60 -4.04
C TYR A 8 14.84 -27.34 -4.83
N ALA A 9 14.66 -27.42 -6.15
CA ALA A 9 14.63 -26.27 -7.04
C ALA A 9 13.20 -26.09 -7.56
N ALA A 10 12.71 -24.85 -7.52
CA ALA A 10 11.39 -24.49 -8.03
C ALA A 10 11.51 -23.79 -9.39
N TYR A 11 10.64 -24.19 -10.32
CA TYR A 11 10.60 -23.69 -11.69
C TYR A 11 9.19 -23.23 -12.02
N ILE A 12 9.05 -22.05 -12.62
CA ILE A 12 7.80 -21.68 -13.31
C ILE A 12 7.85 -22.25 -14.72
N VAL A 13 6.76 -22.90 -15.13
CA VAL A 13 6.59 -23.44 -16.48
C VAL A 13 5.55 -22.59 -17.21
N PHE A 14 5.95 -22.03 -18.34
CA PHE A 14 5.14 -21.06 -19.07
C PHE A 14 5.41 -21.09 -20.57
N ARG A 15 4.54 -20.44 -21.35
CA ARG A 15 4.72 -20.22 -22.78
C ARG A 15 4.38 -18.77 -23.11
N LEU A 16 5.03 -18.25 -24.14
CA LEU A 16 4.73 -16.93 -24.69
C LEU A 16 3.84 -17.11 -25.92
N GLY A 17 2.69 -16.44 -25.94
CA GLY A 17 1.78 -16.44 -27.10
C GLY A 17 2.25 -15.49 -28.20
N ASP A 18 1.66 -15.62 -29.39
CA ASP A 18 2.07 -14.84 -30.58
C ASP A 18 1.91 -13.32 -30.44
N LYS A 19 1.11 -12.87 -29.46
CA LYS A 19 0.90 -11.46 -29.11
C LYS A 19 1.57 -11.08 -27.79
N THR A 20 2.74 -11.65 -27.49
CA THR A 20 3.48 -11.32 -26.27
C THR A 20 4.11 -9.94 -26.35
N TYR A 21 3.98 -9.14 -25.30
CA TYR A 21 4.63 -7.83 -25.21
C TYR A 21 4.94 -7.46 -23.76
N GLY A 22 6.03 -6.70 -23.57
CA GLY A 22 6.42 -6.09 -22.31
C GLY A 22 7.02 -7.04 -21.26
N LEU A 23 7.40 -8.27 -21.62
CA LEU A 23 8.06 -9.23 -20.71
C LEU A 23 9.60 -9.23 -20.83
N ASP A 24 10.12 -8.48 -21.79
CA ASP A 24 11.55 -8.27 -22.09
C ASP A 24 12.15 -7.12 -21.27
N TYR A 25 11.34 -6.19 -20.76
CA TYR A 25 11.77 -5.09 -19.92
C TYR A 25 10.64 -4.49 -19.05
N PRO A 26 10.96 -4.05 -17.81
CA PRO A 26 12.18 -4.31 -17.05
C PRO A 26 12.27 -5.77 -16.57
N ALA A 27 13.47 -6.21 -16.21
CA ALA A 27 13.68 -7.54 -15.66
C ALA A 27 12.80 -7.78 -14.42
N GLN A 28 12.23 -8.97 -14.34
CA GLN A 28 11.42 -9.41 -13.20
C GLN A 28 12.33 -9.87 -12.06
N GLU A 29 11.77 -9.90 -10.87
CA GLU A 29 12.38 -10.43 -9.67
C GLU A 29 11.65 -11.71 -9.27
N ALA A 30 12.38 -12.82 -9.22
CA ALA A 30 11.89 -14.06 -8.67
C ALA A 30 12.40 -14.21 -7.24
N SER A 31 11.52 -14.58 -6.31
CA SER A 31 11.91 -14.89 -4.94
C SER A 31 11.29 -16.20 -4.46
N ILE A 32 12.02 -16.85 -3.56
CA ILE A 32 11.54 -18.00 -2.80
C ILE A 32 11.76 -17.74 -1.33
N THR A 33 10.70 -17.93 -0.54
CA THR A 33 10.72 -17.71 0.91
C THR A 33 10.32 -19.00 1.61
N VAL A 34 11.14 -19.41 2.58
CA VAL A 34 10.87 -20.53 3.48
C VAL A 34 11.06 -20.04 4.91
N ALA A 35 10.00 -20.11 5.70
CA ALA A 35 9.94 -19.49 7.03
C ALA A 35 10.36 -18.00 6.98
N GLU A 36 11.52 -17.66 7.54
CA GLU A 36 12.05 -16.28 7.62
C GLU A 36 13.17 -15.99 6.61
N SER A 37 13.58 -16.97 5.80
CA SER A 37 14.66 -16.81 4.82
C SER A 37 14.10 -16.59 3.41
N THR A 38 14.47 -15.47 2.79
CA THR A 38 14.09 -15.14 1.41
C THR A 38 15.32 -15.11 0.50
N SER A 39 15.26 -15.83 -0.61
CA SER A 39 16.25 -15.78 -1.69
C SER A 39 15.66 -15.10 -2.91
N THR A 40 16.30 -14.05 -3.41
CA THR A 40 15.84 -13.21 -4.53
C THR A 40 16.81 -13.30 -5.71
N ARG A 41 16.29 -13.23 -6.94
CA ARG A 41 17.10 -13.15 -8.17
C ARG A 41 16.41 -12.34 -9.26
N LYS A 42 17.21 -11.74 -10.13
CA LYS A 42 16.71 -11.07 -11.33
C LYS A 42 16.58 -12.07 -12.48
N VAL A 43 15.43 -12.05 -13.12
CA VAL A 43 15.07 -12.96 -14.21
C VAL A 43 14.46 -12.17 -15.35
N CYS A 44 14.50 -12.71 -16.57
CA CYS A 44 13.82 -12.13 -17.71
C CYS A 44 13.01 -13.20 -18.43
N LEU A 45 11.69 -13.03 -18.50
CA LEU A 45 10.78 -14.01 -19.10
C LEU A 45 10.89 -14.07 -20.63
N GLN A 46 11.40 -13.03 -21.29
CA GLN A 46 11.57 -12.96 -22.74
C GLN A 46 13.01 -12.56 -23.08
N SER A 47 13.80 -13.49 -23.60
CA SER A 47 15.15 -13.20 -24.10
C SER A 47 15.08 -12.57 -25.49
N SER A 48 15.52 -11.31 -25.65
CA SER A 48 15.60 -10.65 -26.96
C SER A 48 16.83 -11.09 -27.78
N VAL A 49 17.22 -12.36 -27.73
CA VAL A 49 18.33 -12.90 -28.53
C VAL A 49 17.75 -13.62 -29.73
N ASN A 50 17.16 -12.86 -30.64
CA ASN A 50 17.11 -13.24 -32.05
C ASN A 50 18.14 -12.34 -32.73
N GLU A 51 19.24 -12.93 -33.20
CA GLU A 51 20.31 -12.21 -33.91
C GLU A 51 19.94 -11.87 -35.36
N ASP A 52 18.79 -12.30 -35.86
CA ASP A 52 18.36 -12.02 -37.23
C ASP A 52 16.89 -11.61 -37.25
N GLU A 53 16.61 -10.30 -37.22
CA GLU A 53 15.46 -9.69 -37.91
C GLU A 53 15.50 -8.16 -37.76
N ASP A 54 15.83 -7.49 -38.86
CA ASP A 54 15.69 -6.05 -39.05
C ASP A 54 14.23 -5.62 -38.92
N TRP A 55 13.82 -5.16 -37.74
CA TRP A 55 12.62 -4.33 -37.59
C TRP A 55 12.96 -2.97 -36.97
N ALA A 56 13.09 -1.98 -37.84
CA ALA A 56 13.25 -0.58 -37.48
C ALA A 56 11.89 0.02 -37.09
N GLY A 57 11.60 0.07 -35.78
CA GLY A 57 10.52 0.89 -35.23
C GLY A 57 9.94 0.32 -33.94
N PHE A 58 9.97 1.12 -32.86
CA PHE A 58 9.48 0.81 -31.50
C PHE A 58 10.42 0.05 -30.56
N GLY A 59 11.63 0.59 -30.35
CA GLY A 59 12.39 0.35 -29.12
C GLY A 59 12.83 1.67 -28.50
N ASP A 60 12.54 1.88 -27.21
CA ASP A 60 13.12 2.98 -26.43
C ASP A 60 14.66 2.86 -26.46
N PRO A 61 15.41 3.92 -26.81
CA PRO A 61 16.88 3.92 -26.76
C PRO A 61 17.48 3.47 -25.42
N LEU A 62 16.72 3.57 -24.32
CA LEU A 62 17.11 3.08 -22.99
C LEU A 62 17.14 1.55 -22.89
N SER A 63 16.27 0.82 -23.61
CA SER A 63 16.24 -0.66 -23.59
C SER A 63 17.53 -1.27 -24.16
N ARG A 64 18.07 -0.74 -25.26
CA ARG A 64 19.32 -1.23 -25.88
C ARG A 64 20.56 -0.94 -25.05
N ARG A 65 20.61 0.20 -24.34
CA ARG A 65 21.74 0.55 -23.44
C ARG A 65 21.71 -0.25 -22.13
N TYR A 66 20.53 -0.60 -21.60
CA TYR A 66 20.40 -1.37 -20.36
C TYR A 66 20.65 -2.88 -20.57
N HIS A 67 20.24 -3.43 -21.74
CA HIS A 67 20.51 -4.83 -22.10
C HIS A 67 22.02 -5.13 -22.05
N ARG A 68 22.85 -4.24 -22.60
CA ARG A 68 24.31 -4.37 -22.59
C ARG A 68 24.93 -4.22 -21.18
N ALA A 69 24.26 -3.55 -20.24
CA ALA A 69 24.74 -3.33 -18.87
C ALA A 69 24.35 -4.43 -17.87
N CYS A 70 23.30 -5.23 -18.14
CA CYS A 70 22.75 -6.21 -17.20
C CYS A 70 22.94 -7.68 -17.59
N CYS A 71 23.50 -7.98 -18.78
CA CYS A 71 23.61 -9.34 -19.33
C CYS A 71 24.42 -10.35 -18.48
N GLY A 72 25.15 -9.94 -17.45
CA GLY A 72 25.95 -10.85 -16.61
C GLY A 72 25.19 -11.54 -15.45
N HIS A 73 24.03 -11.04 -15.04
CA HIS A 73 23.37 -11.46 -13.80
C HIS A 73 21.89 -11.86 -13.96
N LEU A 74 21.38 -11.90 -15.19
CA LEU A 74 19.98 -12.25 -15.48
C LEU A 74 19.85 -13.75 -15.77
N VAL A 75 18.86 -14.38 -15.14
CA VAL A 75 18.49 -15.77 -15.47
C VAL A 75 17.41 -15.74 -16.56
N PHE A 76 17.66 -16.46 -17.65
CA PHE A 76 16.73 -16.62 -18.76
C PHE A 76 16.05 -17.99 -18.72
N PRO A 77 14.84 -18.11 -19.28
CA PRO A 77 14.14 -19.38 -19.36
C PRO A 77 14.81 -20.34 -20.34
N GLY A 78 14.79 -21.64 -20.02
CA GLY A 78 15.19 -22.71 -20.93
C GLY A 78 13.99 -23.30 -21.65
N LYS A 79 14.15 -23.64 -22.94
CA LYS A 79 13.12 -24.33 -23.71
C LYS A 79 13.16 -25.83 -23.44
N ARG A 80 12.00 -26.42 -23.14
CA ARG A 80 11.81 -27.85 -22.91
C ARG A 80 11.51 -28.59 -24.22
N SER A 81 11.57 -29.92 -24.19
CA SER A 81 11.25 -30.79 -25.32
C SER A 81 9.77 -30.76 -25.72
N ASP A 82 8.87 -30.44 -24.78
CA ASP A 82 7.43 -30.28 -24.98
C ASP A 82 7.04 -28.90 -25.56
N GLY A 83 8.02 -28.02 -25.80
CA GLY A 83 7.81 -26.68 -26.33
C GLY A 83 7.41 -25.63 -25.28
N TRP A 84 7.29 -25.98 -24.00
CA TRP A 84 7.15 -25.03 -22.90
C TRP A 84 8.51 -24.45 -22.50
N MET A 85 8.48 -23.28 -21.86
CA MET A 85 9.64 -22.65 -21.24
C MET A 85 9.65 -22.95 -19.75
N GLU A 86 10.83 -23.21 -19.18
CA GLU A 86 11.03 -23.29 -17.73
C GLU A 86 12.02 -22.24 -17.25
N LEU A 87 11.68 -21.55 -16.16
CA LEU A 87 12.53 -20.56 -15.52
C LEU A 87 12.68 -20.90 -14.04
N LYS A 88 13.92 -20.95 -13.57
CA LYS A 88 14.23 -21.25 -12.18
C LYS A 88 13.95 -20.05 -11.26
N LEU A 89 12.99 -20.22 -10.35
CA LEU A 89 12.63 -19.22 -9.36
C LEU A 89 13.63 -19.16 -8.20
N GLY A 90 14.09 -20.33 -7.73
CA GLY A 90 15.00 -20.41 -6.60
C GLY A 90 15.28 -21.84 -6.15
N GLU A 91 16.02 -21.96 -5.04
CA GLU A 91 16.29 -23.22 -4.35
C GLU A 91 15.82 -23.11 -2.90
N LEU A 92 15.34 -24.21 -2.34
CA LEU A 92 14.98 -24.32 -0.94
C LEU A 92 15.54 -25.62 -0.33
N TYR A 93 15.87 -25.59 0.95
CA TYR A 93 16.28 -26.77 1.70
C TYR A 93 15.17 -27.14 2.68
N VAL A 94 14.72 -28.39 2.66
CA VAL A 94 13.73 -28.91 3.60
C VAL A 94 14.46 -29.60 4.74
N LYS A 95 14.42 -29.01 5.95
CA LYS A 95 14.97 -29.60 7.18
C LYS A 95 13.87 -30.28 8.00
N ASP A 96 14.23 -31.28 8.80
CA ASP A 96 13.30 -31.97 9.69
C ASP A 96 12.50 -30.99 10.57
N CYS A 97 11.17 -31.11 10.51
CA CYS A 97 10.15 -30.39 11.29
C CYS A 97 9.68 -29.00 10.81
N ASP A 98 10.10 -28.51 9.64
CA ASP A 98 9.55 -27.26 9.11
C ASP A 98 8.14 -27.48 8.52
N THR A 99 7.11 -27.06 9.26
CA THR A 99 5.70 -26.98 8.81
C THR A 99 5.38 -25.66 8.09
N GLY A 100 6.41 -24.93 7.67
CA GLY A 100 6.27 -23.62 7.03
C GLY A 100 5.71 -23.69 5.61
N GLU A 101 4.86 -22.73 5.27
CA GLU A 101 4.46 -22.51 3.88
C GLU A 101 5.65 -21.99 3.06
N VAL A 102 5.80 -22.49 1.84
CA VAL A 102 6.81 -22.02 0.89
C VAL A 102 6.17 -21.03 -0.05
N CYS A 103 6.61 -19.77 0.01
CA CYS A 103 6.13 -18.72 -0.89
C CYS A 103 7.07 -18.58 -2.08
N MET A 104 6.49 -18.54 -3.29
CA MET A 104 7.23 -18.38 -4.54
C MET A 104 6.63 -17.21 -5.30
N ASN A 105 7.43 -16.17 -5.52
CA ASN A 105 6.98 -14.95 -6.17
C ASN A 105 7.75 -14.73 -7.46
N LEU A 106 7.05 -14.20 -8.46
CA LEU A 106 7.62 -13.65 -9.67
C LEU A 106 6.93 -12.32 -9.93
N MET A 107 7.65 -11.23 -9.71
CA MET A 107 7.07 -9.89 -9.71
C MET A 107 7.94 -8.91 -10.49
N GLU A 108 7.32 -7.88 -11.04
CA GLU A 108 8.05 -6.78 -11.63
C GLU A 108 7.71 -5.47 -10.92
N THR A 109 8.72 -4.84 -10.34
CA THR A 109 8.53 -3.74 -9.37
C THR A 109 8.86 -2.36 -9.94
N LYS A 110 9.40 -2.29 -11.18
CA LYS A 110 10.07 -1.07 -11.67
C LYS A 110 9.30 -0.27 -12.72
N VAL A 111 8.47 -0.89 -13.58
CA VAL A 111 7.71 -0.18 -14.64
C VAL A 111 6.35 -0.87 -14.89
N CYS A 112 5.26 -0.08 -14.90
CA CYS A 112 3.91 -0.58 -15.21
C CYS A 112 3.52 -0.24 -16.66
N GLY A 113 4.15 -0.89 -17.63
CA GLY A 113 3.60 -1.02 -18.99
C GLY A 113 2.55 -2.14 -19.03
N PRO A 114 1.58 -2.11 -19.97
CA PRO A 114 0.74 -3.27 -20.20
C PRO A 114 1.65 -4.43 -20.63
N LYS A 115 1.35 -5.63 -20.13
CA LYS A 115 2.03 -6.87 -20.52
C LYS A 115 0.97 -7.89 -20.87
N GLY A 116 1.27 -8.70 -21.87
CA GLY A 116 0.35 -9.72 -22.34
C GLY A 116 1.08 -10.90 -22.94
N GLY A 117 0.35 -12.00 -23.12
CA GLY A 117 0.85 -13.19 -23.80
C GLY A 117 1.56 -14.21 -22.91
N LEU A 118 1.63 -14.02 -21.59
CA LEU A 118 2.15 -15.03 -20.66
C LEU A 118 1.10 -16.10 -20.36
N LEU A 119 1.35 -17.33 -20.80
CA LEU A 119 0.55 -18.51 -20.47
C LEU A 119 1.30 -19.31 -19.41
N VAL A 120 0.76 -19.45 -18.20
CA VAL A 120 1.41 -20.19 -17.11
C VAL A 120 0.77 -21.56 -16.95
N GLN A 121 1.57 -22.62 -17.02
CA GLN A 121 1.12 -23.98 -16.74
C GLN A 121 1.10 -24.26 -15.24
N GLY A 122 2.13 -23.79 -14.53
CA GLY A 122 2.23 -23.96 -13.08
C GLY A 122 3.66 -23.86 -12.58
N ILE A 123 3.86 -24.35 -11.36
CA ILE A 123 5.15 -24.42 -10.69
C ILE A 123 5.54 -25.89 -10.53
N GLU A 124 6.74 -26.24 -10.98
CA GLU A 124 7.34 -27.55 -10.78
C GLU A 124 8.44 -27.48 -9.71
N ILE A 125 8.36 -28.36 -8.71
CA ILE A 125 9.34 -28.45 -7.62
C ILE A 125 10.09 -29.78 -7.78
N ARG A 126 11.41 -29.72 -7.97
CA ARG A 126 12.23 -30.89 -8.28
C ARG A 126 13.37 -31.07 -7.27
N PRO A 127 13.61 -32.28 -6.75
CA PRO A 127 14.75 -32.52 -5.87
C PRO A 127 16.05 -32.37 -6.66
N LYS A 128 17.02 -31.65 -6.09
CA LYS A 128 18.36 -31.46 -6.65
C LYS A 128 19.24 -32.60 -6.13
N LYS A 129 19.85 -33.37 -7.02
CA LYS A 129 20.80 -34.41 -6.62
C LYS A 129 22.06 -33.76 -6.05
N GLY A 130 22.32 -33.91 -4.75
CA GLY A 130 23.53 -33.42 -4.10
C GLY A 130 23.70 -33.90 -2.65
N LEU A 131 24.65 -34.83 -2.48
CA LEU A 131 25.38 -35.33 -1.30
C LEU A 131 24.96 -34.84 0.11
N LEU A 132 24.60 -35.83 0.94
CA LEU A 132 24.37 -35.74 2.39
C LEU A 132 25.55 -35.08 3.11
N ALA A 133 25.29 -34.00 3.86
CA ALA A 133 26.19 -33.47 4.87
C ALA A 133 25.64 -33.77 6.26
N SER A 134 26.47 -34.44 7.06
CA SER A 134 26.24 -34.98 8.40
C SER A 134 25.87 -33.92 9.45
N SER A 135 24.95 -34.29 10.34
CA SER A 135 24.58 -33.56 11.56
C SER A 135 25.70 -33.49 12.60
N SER A 136 25.78 -32.38 13.34
CA SER A 136 26.43 -32.32 14.66
C SER A 136 25.53 -31.63 15.69
N ALA A 137 25.65 -32.10 16.93
CA ALA A 137 24.75 -31.92 18.06
C ALA A 137 25.25 -30.85 19.07
N MET A 138 24.37 -30.51 20.04
CA MET A 138 24.54 -29.93 21.40
C MET A 138 23.59 -28.73 21.62
N SER A 139 23.04 -28.41 22.79
CA SER A 139 22.84 -29.08 24.09
C SER A 139 21.96 -28.14 24.95
N LYS A 140 21.27 -28.73 25.94
CA LYS A 140 20.30 -28.18 26.93
C LYS A 140 20.74 -26.91 27.70
N SER A 141 19.77 -26.11 28.18
CA SER A 141 19.47 -25.93 29.63
C SER A 141 18.20 -25.07 29.88
N LYS A 142 17.63 -25.22 31.08
CA LYS A 142 16.28 -24.82 31.56
C LYS A 142 16.44 -24.17 32.95
N HIS A 143 15.35 -23.57 33.47
CA HIS A 143 15.07 -22.96 34.80
C HIS A 143 14.94 -21.43 34.73
N GLN A 144 13.82 -20.74 35.01
CA GLN A 144 12.62 -20.83 35.88
C GLN A 144 12.75 -20.21 37.29
N ALA A 145 12.16 -19.02 37.41
CA ALA A 145 11.28 -18.42 38.44
C ALA A 145 11.66 -18.27 39.92
N GLY A 146 11.22 -17.13 40.49
CA GLY A 146 10.62 -17.07 41.84
C GLY A 146 10.87 -15.76 42.61
N GLY A 147 9.79 -15.09 43.07
CA GLY A 147 9.79 -14.25 44.27
C GLY A 147 9.04 -12.90 44.23
N GLU A 148 7.76 -12.90 44.62
CA GLU A 148 7.00 -11.76 45.18
C GLU A 148 7.45 -11.50 46.66
N GLU A 149 7.18 -10.40 47.38
CA GLU A 149 5.87 -9.89 47.82
C GLU A 149 6.02 -8.59 48.70
N GLN A 150 5.08 -7.62 48.52
CA GLN A 150 4.39 -6.63 49.42
C GLN A 150 5.03 -6.07 50.72
N ALA A 151 4.57 -4.98 51.37
CA ALA A 151 3.78 -3.75 51.16
C ALA A 151 3.75 -3.01 52.54
N ALA A 152 3.58 -1.68 52.59
CA ALA A 152 3.10 -0.98 53.80
C ALA A 152 2.43 0.38 53.50
N THR A 153 1.22 0.54 54.01
CA THR A 153 0.27 1.69 54.03
C THR A 153 0.79 2.81 54.97
N THR A 154 0.52 4.12 54.88
CA THR A 154 -0.75 4.89 55.01
C THR A 154 -0.38 6.40 54.94
N THR A 155 -1.14 7.30 54.29
CA THR A 155 -2.06 8.27 54.95
C THR A 155 -2.75 9.17 53.91
N SER A 156 -3.96 9.61 54.25
CA SER A 156 -4.95 10.28 53.40
C SER A 156 -4.85 11.81 53.44
N THR A 157 -4.52 12.37 52.29
CA THR A 157 -5.04 13.66 51.78
C THR A 157 -5.69 13.31 50.45
N VAL A 158 -6.82 13.94 50.08
CA VAL A 158 -7.51 13.66 48.80
C VAL A 158 -6.73 14.27 47.63
N ALA A 159 -5.49 13.82 47.47
CA ALA A 159 -4.72 13.93 46.25
C ALA A 159 -5.30 12.92 45.27
N CYS A 160 -5.46 13.33 44.01
CA CYS A 160 -5.94 12.48 42.94
C CYS A 160 -5.20 11.12 43.00
N GLU A 161 -5.92 10.01 43.27
CA GLU A 161 -5.36 8.65 43.45
C GLU A 161 -4.42 8.24 42.31
N ILE A 162 -4.55 8.88 41.15
CA ILE A 162 -3.70 8.68 39.99
C ILE A 162 -2.24 9.14 40.18
N VAL A 163 -2.00 10.12 41.04
CA VAL A 163 -0.64 10.61 41.38
C VAL A 163 0.12 9.56 42.20
N ARG A 164 -0.58 8.57 42.77
CA ARG A 164 0.02 7.43 43.47
C ARG A 164 0.47 6.32 42.51
N LEU A 165 0.06 6.36 41.25
CA LEU A 165 0.51 5.37 40.28
C LEU A 165 1.96 5.64 39.87
N PRO A 166 2.82 4.61 39.82
CA PRO A 166 4.14 4.72 39.20
C PRO A 166 4.04 5.28 37.78
N GLN A 167 4.98 6.15 37.42
CA GLN A 167 5.04 6.79 36.10
C GLN A 167 4.99 5.75 34.97
N GLU A 168 5.57 4.57 35.18
CA GLU A 168 5.60 3.46 34.21
C GLU A 168 4.19 2.90 33.91
N LEU A 169 3.33 2.76 34.93
CA LEU A 169 1.95 2.30 34.73
C LEU A 169 1.11 3.36 34.02
N LEU A 170 1.32 4.63 34.37
CA LEU A 170 0.72 5.76 33.68
C LEU A 170 1.12 5.79 32.20
N MET A 171 2.41 5.68 31.89
CA MET A 171 2.90 5.63 30.51
C MET A 171 2.36 4.42 29.74
N LYS A 172 2.21 3.27 30.40
CA LYS A 172 1.62 2.07 29.79
C LYS A 172 0.15 2.27 29.46
N VAL A 173 -0.65 2.82 30.38
CA VAL A 173 -2.05 3.17 30.12
C VAL A 173 -2.15 4.21 29.00
N LEU A 174 -1.32 5.25 29.05
CA LEU A 174 -1.25 6.30 28.02
C LEU A 174 -0.87 5.76 26.64
N SER A 175 -0.06 4.70 26.58
CA SER A 175 0.31 4.04 25.31
C SER A 175 -0.87 3.40 24.58
N HIS A 176 -1.99 3.19 25.25
CA HIS A 176 -3.23 2.66 24.67
C HIS A 176 -4.33 3.72 24.48
N ILE A 177 -4.12 4.94 24.97
CA ILE A 177 -5.11 6.03 24.92
C ILE A 177 -5.04 6.75 23.56
N THR A 178 -6.18 7.05 22.95
CA THR A 178 -6.25 7.86 21.71
C THR A 178 -6.07 9.36 22.04
N PRO A 179 -5.64 10.21 21.08
CA PRO A 179 -5.65 11.66 21.28
C PRO A 179 -7.00 12.22 21.74
N GLN A 180 -8.12 11.66 21.26
CA GLN A 180 -9.46 12.04 21.71
C GLN A 180 -9.70 11.71 23.18
N ASP A 181 -9.37 10.50 23.61
CA ASP A 181 -9.56 10.07 25.00
C ASP A 181 -8.60 10.79 25.95
N ALA A 182 -7.38 11.11 25.48
CA ALA A 182 -6.46 11.98 26.20
C ALA A 182 -7.08 13.38 26.43
N ALA A 183 -7.64 14.01 25.39
CA ALA A 183 -8.29 15.31 25.54
C ALA A 183 -9.45 15.28 26.56
N ARG A 184 -10.24 14.19 26.57
CA ARG A 184 -11.30 13.96 27.57
C ARG A 184 -10.73 13.77 28.97
N ALA A 185 -9.68 12.94 29.13
CA ALA A 185 -9.03 12.71 30.43
C ALA A 185 -8.40 13.99 31.01
N ALA A 186 -7.77 14.82 30.16
CA ALA A 186 -7.22 16.11 30.55
C ALA A 186 -8.29 17.12 31.01
N ALA A 187 -9.54 16.98 30.57
CA ALA A 187 -10.63 17.82 31.05
C ALA A 187 -11.06 17.47 32.49
N VAL A 188 -10.93 16.20 32.87
CA VAL A 188 -11.46 15.65 34.15
C VAL A 188 -10.47 15.78 35.31
N SER A 189 -9.16 15.80 35.05
CA SER A 189 -8.14 15.89 36.12
C SER A 189 -6.94 16.74 35.75
N GLN A 190 -6.51 17.59 36.69
CA GLN A 190 -5.30 18.40 36.55
C GLN A 190 -4.03 17.55 36.46
N ALA A 191 -4.00 16.37 37.09
CA ALA A 191 -2.87 15.45 37.01
C ALA A 191 -2.74 14.85 35.60
N PHE A 192 -3.86 14.42 35.00
CA PHE A 192 -3.88 13.95 33.61
C PHE A 192 -3.49 15.07 32.64
N ARG A 193 -3.99 16.29 32.87
CA ARG A 193 -3.64 17.46 32.06
C ARG A 193 -2.13 17.71 32.07
N ALA A 194 -1.49 17.73 33.24
CA ALA A 194 -0.04 17.94 33.34
C ALA A 194 0.77 16.88 32.56
N ILE A 195 0.34 15.62 32.59
CA ILE A 195 1.02 14.53 31.86
C ILE A 195 0.78 14.63 30.34
N LEU A 196 -0.43 14.99 29.93
CA LEU A 196 -0.81 15.13 28.51
C LEU A 196 -0.36 16.44 27.88
N ASP A 197 0.02 17.43 28.69
CA ASP A 197 0.72 18.63 28.25
C ASP A 197 2.22 18.37 28.00
N SER A 198 2.76 17.24 28.49
CA SER A 198 4.13 16.81 28.22
C SER A 198 4.28 16.14 26.86
N ASP A 199 5.43 16.34 26.22
CA ASP A 199 5.77 15.75 24.92
C ASP A 199 5.93 14.22 24.94
N ALA A 200 6.10 13.61 26.12
CA ALA A 200 6.25 12.17 26.26
C ALA A 200 5.07 11.39 25.63
N PHE A 201 3.85 11.91 25.76
CA PHE A 201 2.66 11.30 25.17
C PHE A 201 2.59 11.46 23.64
N TRP A 202 2.93 12.65 23.14
CA TRP A 202 2.75 13.02 21.73
C TRP A 202 3.85 12.48 20.81
N THR A 203 5.04 12.22 21.38
CA THR A 203 6.21 11.68 20.67
C THR A 203 5.83 10.48 19.78
N ARG A 204 5.08 9.50 20.29
CA ARG A 204 4.73 8.28 19.52
C ARG A 204 3.96 8.53 18.22
N PHE A 205 3.20 9.63 18.13
CA PHE A 205 2.43 9.95 16.92
C PHE A 205 3.28 10.69 15.89
N VAL A 206 4.27 11.46 16.35
CA VAL A 206 5.02 12.40 15.52
C VAL A 206 6.41 11.87 15.14
N THR A 207 6.99 10.92 15.88
CA THR A 207 8.35 10.38 15.62
C THR A 207 8.55 9.94 14.17
N SER A 208 7.57 9.23 13.60
CA SER A 208 7.68 8.72 12.23
C SER A 208 7.56 9.78 11.13
N VAL A 209 7.16 11.01 11.47
CA VAL A 209 6.93 12.13 10.53
C VAL A 209 7.81 13.35 10.83
N HIS A 210 8.66 13.27 11.85
CA HIS A 210 9.53 14.36 12.31
C HIS A 210 10.44 14.91 11.21
N ASN A 211 11.02 14.03 10.39
CA ASN A 211 11.88 14.42 9.26
C ASN A 211 11.12 15.20 8.17
N LEU A 212 9.83 14.90 7.96
CA LEU A 212 9.01 15.62 7.00
C LEU A 212 8.68 17.04 7.52
N LEU A 213 8.49 17.18 8.82
CA LEU A 213 8.17 18.46 9.47
C LEU A 213 9.37 19.41 9.50
N LEU A 214 10.57 18.90 9.81
CA LEU A 214 11.80 19.69 9.78
C LEU A 214 12.00 20.42 8.44
N PHE A 215 11.63 19.77 7.33
CA PHE A 215 11.67 20.35 6.00
C PHE A 215 10.62 21.45 5.79
N HIS A 216 9.39 21.27 6.27
CA HIS A 216 8.29 22.23 6.07
C HIS A 216 8.38 23.46 7.00
N TYR A 217 8.94 23.31 8.19
CA TYR A 217 8.99 24.37 9.21
C TYR A 217 10.36 25.04 9.32
N ASN A 218 11.24 24.90 8.32
CA ASN A 218 12.57 25.54 8.27
C ASN A 218 13.39 25.38 9.57
N GLY A 219 13.31 24.21 10.22
CA GLY A 219 14.05 23.93 11.45
C GLY A 219 13.50 24.57 12.72
N GLN A 220 12.27 25.09 12.75
CA GLN A 220 11.65 25.53 14.00
C GLN A 220 11.47 24.35 14.97
N THR A 221 11.87 24.54 16.22
CA THR A 221 11.69 23.57 17.30
C THR A 221 10.29 23.72 17.90
N LEU A 222 9.31 23.03 17.33
CA LEU A 222 7.99 22.88 17.94
C LEU A 222 8.02 21.76 19.00
N SER A 223 7.17 21.87 20.02
CA SER A 223 6.89 20.72 20.89
C SER A 223 6.20 19.60 20.10
N GLN A 224 6.32 18.35 20.56
CA GLN A 224 5.65 17.21 19.93
C GLN A 224 4.12 17.39 19.92
N LYS A 225 3.57 18.02 20.97
CA LYS A 225 2.15 18.39 21.04
C LYS A 225 1.75 19.39 19.96
N GLU A 226 2.52 20.47 19.79
CA GLU A 226 2.26 21.48 18.75
C GLU A 226 2.41 20.90 17.35
N MET A 227 3.40 20.02 17.14
CA MET A 227 3.57 19.29 15.87
C MET A 227 2.34 18.44 15.57
N PHE A 228 1.83 17.70 16.55
CA PHE A 228 0.62 16.90 16.39
C PHE A 228 -0.59 17.76 16.00
N LEU A 229 -0.82 18.87 16.72
CA LEU A 229 -1.93 19.78 16.44
C LEU A 229 -1.82 20.35 15.03
N CYS A 230 -0.62 20.78 14.63
CA CYS A 230 -0.40 21.34 13.32
C CYS A 230 -0.63 20.31 12.19
N LEU A 231 -0.14 19.08 12.38
CA LEU A 231 -0.39 17.96 11.48
C LEU A 231 -1.84 17.51 11.44
N SER A 232 -2.60 17.72 12.51
CA SER A 232 -4.02 17.38 12.55
C SER A 232 -4.89 18.44 11.87
N ASP A 233 -4.45 19.70 11.90
CA ASP A 233 -5.19 20.81 11.32
C ASP A 233 -4.89 21.03 9.84
N ARG A 234 -3.67 20.68 9.37
CA ARG A 234 -3.23 20.98 8.02
C ARG A 234 -2.46 19.83 7.36
N PRO A 235 -2.81 19.46 6.11
CA PRO A 235 -2.03 18.48 5.35
C PRO A 235 -0.70 19.07 4.90
N ILE A 236 0.35 18.28 5.07
CA ILE A 236 1.68 18.59 4.55
C ILE A 236 1.92 17.86 3.23
N LEU A 237 2.50 18.55 2.25
CA LEU A 237 2.77 17.97 0.93
C LEU A 237 4.08 17.16 0.96
N SER A 238 4.14 16.08 0.20
CA SER A 238 5.42 15.42 -0.09
C SER A 238 6.34 16.36 -0.89
N VAL A 239 7.64 16.08 -0.88
CA VAL A 239 8.64 16.79 -1.70
C VAL A 239 8.24 16.80 -3.18
N THR A 240 7.68 15.69 -3.68
CA THR A 240 7.21 15.56 -5.07
C THR A 240 5.86 16.24 -5.33
N ARG A 241 5.18 16.76 -4.30
CA ARG A 241 3.82 17.34 -4.35
C ARG A 241 2.79 16.43 -5.02
N ARG A 242 3.02 15.12 -4.99
CA ARG A 242 2.11 14.12 -5.55
C ARG A 242 1.20 13.50 -4.50
N MET A 243 1.58 13.62 -3.24
CA MET A 243 0.77 13.18 -2.11
C MET A 243 0.83 14.23 -1.00
N SER A 244 -0.14 14.19 -0.10
CA SER A 244 -0.12 14.95 1.15
C SER A 244 -0.47 14.03 2.30
N MET A 245 -0.01 14.37 3.49
CA MET A 245 -0.17 13.56 4.69
C MET A 245 -0.56 14.47 5.86
N TRP A 246 -1.43 13.97 6.73
CA TRP A 246 -1.86 14.61 7.97
C TRP A 246 -2.15 13.53 9.01
N LEU A 247 -2.42 13.94 10.25
CA LEU A 247 -2.86 13.01 11.29
C LEU A 247 -4.36 13.14 11.51
N ASP A 248 -5.05 12.00 11.65
CA ASP A 248 -6.43 12.03 12.13
C ASP A 248 -6.44 12.53 13.58
N ARG A 249 -7.21 13.60 13.82
CA ARG A 249 -7.23 14.29 15.11
C ARG A 249 -7.73 13.41 16.26
N GLN A 250 -8.54 12.40 15.99
CA GLN A 250 -9.17 11.57 17.02
C GLN A 250 -8.28 10.39 17.41
N THR A 251 -7.73 9.71 16.41
CA THR A 251 -6.96 8.46 16.56
C THR A 251 -5.45 8.69 16.57
N GLY A 252 -4.98 9.78 15.95
CA GLY A 252 -3.57 10.05 15.69
C GLY A 252 -2.98 9.16 14.59
N ALA A 253 -3.81 8.42 13.86
CA ALA A 253 -3.36 7.61 12.72
C ALA A 253 -3.09 8.48 11.49
N LYS A 254 -2.18 8.02 10.63
CA LYS A 254 -1.75 8.77 9.45
C LYS A 254 -2.81 8.73 8.37
N CYS A 255 -3.12 9.88 7.80
CA CYS A 255 -4.01 10.04 6.67
C CYS A 255 -3.20 10.49 5.45
N TYR A 256 -3.62 10.06 4.27
CA TYR A 256 -2.96 10.39 3.01
C TYR A 256 -3.95 10.83 1.95
N MET A 257 -3.52 11.75 1.10
CA MET A 257 -4.22 12.09 -0.13
C MET A 257 -3.26 11.93 -1.29
N LEU A 258 -3.63 11.09 -2.25
CA LEU A 258 -2.95 10.92 -3.53
C LEU A 258 -3.55 11.90 -4.52
N SER A 259 -2.75 12.84 -5.03
CA SER A 259 -3.19 13.76 -6.08
C SER A 259 -3.59 13.02 -7.35
N ALA A 260 -4.43 13.62 -8.19
CA ALA A 260 -4.74 13.09 -9.53
C ALA A 260 -3.48 12.78 -10.36
N ARG A 261 -2.37 13.50 -10.15
CA ARG A 261 -1.07 13.26 -10.80
C ARG A 261 -0.29 12.06 -10.26
N ALA A 262 -0.61 11.61 -9.05
CA ALA A 262 -0.09 10.38 -8.48
C ALA A 262 -0.88 9.15 -8.93
N LEU A 263 -2.11 9.34 -9.40
CA LEU A 263 -2.97 8.25 -9.85
C LEU A 263 -2.54 7.76 -11.24
N ASN A 264 -2.73 6.46 -11.46
CA ASN A 264 -2.66 5.88 -12.79
C ASN A 264 -4.06 5.90 -13.40
N ILE A 265 -4.27 6.86 -14.31
CA ILE A 265 -5.53 7.09 -15.00
C ILE A 265 -5.40 6.60 -16.44
N ALA A 266 -6.26 5.66 -16.84
CA ALA A 266 -6.33 5.17 -18.22
C ALA A 266 -6.58 6.34 -19.19
N TRP A 267 -5.87 6.34 -20.32
CA TRP A 267 -5.95 7.38 -21.35
C TRP A 267 -5.45 8.79 -20.95
N SER A 268 -4.91 8.98 -19.76
CA SER A 268 -4.48 10.31 -19.26
C SER A 268 -3.39 11.01 -20.07
N ARG A 269 -2.66 10.28 -20.91
CA ARG A 269 -1.65 10.84 -21.85
C ARG A 269 -2.25 11.34 -23.16
N LYS A 270 -3.53 11.06 -23.41
CA LYS A 270 -4.24 11.49 -24.61
C LYS A 270 -5.11 12.71 -24.27
N PRO A 271 -4.75 13.91 -24.73
CA PRO A 271 -5.44 15.15 -24.36
C PRO A 271 -6.91 15.20 -24.85
N GLN A 272 -7.28 14.36 -25.82
CA GLN A 272 -8.65 14.19 -26.29
C GLN A 272 -9.57 13.48 -25.29
N HIS A 273 -9.01 12.76 -24.30
CA HIS A 273 -9.77 12.01 -23.30
C HIS A 273 -9.70 12.64 -21.91
N TRP A 274 -8.55 13.21 -21.55
CA TRP A 274 -8.35 13.86 -20.26
C TRP A 274 -7.66 15.20 -20.42
N ARG A 275 -8.14 16.19 -19.67
CA ARG A 275 -7.50 17.49 -19.52
C ARG A 275 -7.02 17.66 -18.08
N TRP A 276 -5.82 18.22 -17.92
CA TRP A 276 -5.31 18.62 -16.62
C TRP A 276 -5.71 20.06 -16.37
N ILE A 277 -6.58 20.27 -15.39
CA ILE A 277 -7.03 21.61 -15.00
C ILE A 277 -6.19 22.11 -13.84
N ILE A 278 -5.87 23.39 -13.85
CA ILE A 278 -5.22 24.03 -12.72
C ILE A 278 -6.29 24.27 -11.66
N HIS A 279 -6.09 23.70 -10.49
CA HIS A 279 -6.93 23.93 -9.33
C HIS A 279 -6.08 24.71 -8.31
N CYS A 280 -6.18 26.04 -8.35
CA CYS A 280 -5.49 26.91 -7.41
C CYS A 280 -6.28 27.01 -6.12
N THR A 281 -6.02 26.07 -5.20
CA THR A 281 -6.29 26.27 -3.79
C THR A 281 -4.95 26.48 -3.09
N ASP A 282 -4.88 27.53 -2.27
CA ASP A 282 -3.66 28.11 -1.69
C ASP A 282 -2.79 27.12 -0.88
N ARG A 283 -3.31 25.90 -0.63
CA ARG A 283 -2.74 24.94 0.33
C ARG A 283 -2.81 23.48 -0.11
N SER A 284 -3.09 23.18 -1.38
CA SER A 284 -3.30 21.80 -1.82
C SER A 284 -2.78 21.54 -3.25
N PHE A 285 -3.09 20.39 -3.86
CA PHE A 285 -2.54 20.07 -5.19
C PHE A 285 -2.99 21.08 -6.24
N SER A 286 -2.06 21.54 -7.06
CA SER A 286 -2.31 22.56 -8.07
C SER A 286 -3.06 22.04 -9.31
N GLN A 287 -3.32 20.73 -9.40
CA GLN A 287 -3.87 20.11 -10.61
C GLN A 287 -4.90 19.02 -10.29
N ALA A 288 -6.00 19.04 -11.03
CA ALA A 288 -7.02 17.99 -11.09
C ALA A 288 -7.13 17.44 -12.52
N ALA A 289 -7.72 16.25 -12.67
CA ALA A 289 -7.91 15.59 -13.97
C ALA A 289 -9.38 15.61 -14.35
N GLU A 290 -9.71 16.24 -15.48
CA GLU A 290 -11.05 16.31 -16.03
C GLU A 290 -11.20 15.33 -17.19
N LEU A 291 -12.26 14.52 -17.13
CA LEU A 291 -12.63 13.56 -18.16
C LEU A 291 -13.44 14.24 -19.26
N LEU A 292 -12.91 14.26 -20.49
CA LEU A 292 -13.56 14.92 -21.63
C LEU A 292 -14.54 14.01 -22.38
N SER A 293 -14.11 12.79 -22.72
CA SER A 293 -14.94 11.79 -23.42
C SER A 293 -14.21 10.45 -23.53
N VAL A 294 -14.81 9.39 -22.97
CA VAL A 294 -14.37 8.00 -23.12
C VAL A 294 -15.56 7.04 -23.05
N CYS A 295 -15.45 5.87 -23.66
CA CYS A 295 -16.43 4.78 -23.51
C CYS A 295 -16.15 3.87 -22.31
N TRP A 296 -14.93 3.87 -21.77
CA TRP A 296 -14.53 3.15 -20.55
C TRP A 296 -13.36 3.87 -19.88
N PHE A 297 -13.20 3.68 -18.57
CA PHE A 297 -12.06 4.24 -17.85
C PHE A 297 -11.66 3.41 -16.63
N GLU A 298 -10.43 3.62 -16.18
CA GLU A 298 -9.91 3.04 -14.96
C GLU A 298 -8.98 4.04 -14.27
N ILE A 299 -9.18 4.22 -12.97
CA ILE A 299 -8.37 5.07 -12.09
C ILE A 299 -7.80 4.17 -10.99
N ARG A 300 -6.48 4.19 -10.83
CA ARG A 300 -5.78 3.41 -9.80
C ARG A 300 -4.93 4.30 -8.90
N GLY A 301 -5.08 4.12 -7.60
CA GLY A 301 -4.19 4.66 -6.57
C GLY A 301 -3.35 3.55 -5.96
N LYS A 302 -2.14 3.89 -5.55
CA LYS A 302 -1.23 2.99 -4.83
C LYS A 302 -0.59 3.71 -3.65
N ILE A 303 -0.50 3.02 -2.53
CA ILE A 303 0.24 3.47 -1.35
C ILE A 303 0.88 2.25 -0.67
N ASP A 304 2.08 2.42 -0.14
CA ASP A 304 2.75 1.37 0.61
C ASP A 304 2.09 1.20 1.99
N SER A 305 1.82 -0.04 2.42
CA SER A 305 1.23 -0.32 3.72
C SER A 305 2.15 0.08 4.89
N GLU A 306 3.47 0.15 4.70
CA GLU A 306 4.44 0.66 5.68
C GLU A 306 4.23 2.15 6.00
N MET A 307 3.63 2.90 5.07
CA MET A 307 3.34 4.31 5.28
C MET A 307 2.14 4.52 6.21
N LEU A 308 1.24 3.53 6.29
CA LEU A 308 0.01 3.61 7.08
C LEU A 308 0.27 3.24 8.54
N SER A 309 -0.56 3.75 9.45
CA SER A 309 -0.53 3.28 10.85
C SER A 309 -0.92 1.81 10.95
N LEU A 310 -0.21 1.07 11.79
CA LEU A 310 -0.46 -0.36 12.07
C LEU A 310 -1.75 -0.57 12.85
N ASN A 311 -2.24 -1.82 12.84
CA ASN A 311 -3.40 -2.28 13.59
C ASN A 311 -4.63 -1.36 13.44
N SER A 312 -4.85 -0.89 12.22
CA SER A 312 -5.86 0.13 11.90
C SER A 312 -6.64 -0.26 10.65
N THR A 313 -7.97 -0.10 10.71
CA THR A 313 -8.84 -0.22 9.55
C THR A 313 -8.87 1.12 8.81
N TYR A 314 -8.62 1.09 7.51
CA TYR A 314 -8.65 2.25 6.62
C TYR A 314 -9.80 2.14 5.64
N ALA A 315 -10.31 3.30 5.23
CA ALA A 315 -11.19 3.43 4.08
C ALA A 315 -10.54 4.35 3.03
N ALA A 316 -10.73 3.98 1.77
CA ALA A 316 -10.28 4.74 0.61
C ALA A 316 -11.46 5.48 -0.02
N PHE A 317 -11.27 6.75 -0.33
CA PHE A 317 -12.30 7.63 -0.91
C PHE A 317 -11.79 8.25 -2.21
N LEU A 318 -12.65 8.33 -3.23
CA LEU A 318 -12.42 9.21 -4.37
C LEU A 318 -12.88 10.62 -4.00
N VAL A 319 -12.04 11.63 -4.23
CA VAL A 319 -12.46 13.04 -4.12
C VAL A 319 -12.61 13.62 -5.52
N PHE A 320 -13.82 14.06 -5.85
CA PHE A 320 -14.17 14.44 -7.22
C PHE A 320 -15.28 15.50 -7.30
N LYS A 321 -15.47 16.05 -8.48
CA LYS A 321 -16.62 16.87 -8.89
C LYS A 321 -17.17 16.32 -10.20
N LEU A 322 -18.43 16.61 -10.47
CA LEU A 322 -19.01 16.47 -11.80
C LEU A 322 -19.25 17.88 -12.34
N ASP A 323 -19.05 18.07 -13.64
CA ASP A 323 -19.58 19.27 -14.30
C ASP A 323 -21.12 19.26 -14.25
N ASP A 324 -21.73 20.46 -14.32
CA ASP A 324 -23.17 20.62 -14.15
C ASP A 324 -23.96 19.76 -15.14
N GLU A 325 -23.52 19.73 -16.40
CA GLU A 325 -24.12 18.93 -17.46
C GLU A 325 -24.15 17.42 -17.11
N SER A 326 -23.03 16.85 -16.69
CA SER A 326 -22.92 15.41 -16.42
C SER A 326 -23.58 15.02 -15.09
N ALA A 327 -23.63 15.95 -14.13
CA ALA A 327 -24.40 15.78 -12.90
C ALA A 327 -25.91 15.63 -13.19
N HIS A 328 -26.46 16.45 -14.09
CA HIS A 328 -27.87 16.38 -14.47
C HIS A 328 -28.20 15.19 -15.39
N ARG A 329 -27.30 14.86 -16.32
CA ARG A 329 -27.56 13.83 -17.35
C ARG A 329 -27.45 12.39 -16.85
N ARG A 330 -26.88 12.19 -15.65
CA ARG A 330 -26.58 10.86 -15.08
C ARG A 330 -25.77 9.97 -16.03
N ASP A 331 -24.75 10.55 -16.68
CA ASP A 331 -23.93 9.88 -17.70
C ASP A 331 -23.07 8.72 -17.18
N PHE A 332 -22.99 8.55 -15.86
CA PHE A 332 -22.19 7.52 -15.23
C PHE A 332 -23.08 6.38 -14.74
N PRO A 333 -22.85 5.14 -15.22
CA PRO A 333 -23.52 3.96 -14.68
C PRO A 333 -22.92 3.59 -13.32
N VAL A 334 -23.40 2.47 -12.78
CA VAL A 334 -22.79 1.87 -11.58
C VAL A 334 -21.35 1.47 -11.89
N LEU A 335 -20.43 1.98 -11.08
CA LEU A 335 -19.00 1.73 -11.24
C LEU A 335 -18.54 0.59 -10.33
N LYS A 336 -17.43 -0.04 -10.69
CA LYS A 336 -16.77 -1.06 -9.86
C LYS A 336 -15.59 -0.45 -9.11
N ALA A 337 -15.66 -0.47 -7.78
CA ALA A 337 -14.57 -0.10 -6.91
C ALA A 337 -13.93 -1.35 -6.29
N SER A 338 -12.62 -1.32 -6.05
CA SER A 338 -11.94 -2.38 -5.33
C SER A 338 -10.72 -1.88 -4.58
N VAL A 339 -10.48 -2.45 -3.40
CA VAL A 339 -9.25 -2.24 -2.63
C VAL A 339 -8.60 -3.60 -2.39
N SER A 340 -7.28 -3.68 -2.55
CA SER A 340 -6.53 -4.89 -2.27
C SER A 340 -5.22 -4.63 -1.53
N ILE A 341 -4.91 -5.49 -0.57
CA ILE A 341 -3.71 -5.47 0.28
C ILE A 341 -3.36 -6.94 0.62
N GLY A 342 -2.08 -7.33 0.60
CA GLY A 342 -1.65 -8.67 1.05
C GLY A 342 -2.36 -9.87 0.38
N GLY A 343 -2.76 -9.74 -0.90
CA GLY A 343 -3.53 -10.78 -1.61
C GLY A 343 -5.04 -10.79 -1.31
N CYS A 344 -5.48 -10.11 -0.25
CA CYS A 344 -6.90 -9.87 0.03
C CYS A 344 -7.44 -8.78 -0.90
N LYS A 345 -8.62 -9.00 -1.48
CA LYS A 345 -9.29 -8.03 -2.37
C LYS A 345 -10.76 -7.90 -2.00
N SER A 346 -11.16 -6.68 -1.67
CA SER A 346 -12.55 -6.28 -1.51
C SER A 346 -13.04 -5.59 -2.78
N THR A 347 -14.25 -5.91 -3.23
CA THR A 347 -14.86 -5.27 -4.40
C THR A 347 -16.29 -4.85 -4.09
N ARG A 348 -16.70 -3.69 -4.58
CA ARG A 348 -18.06 -3.18 -4.41
C ARG A 348 -18.54 -2.39 -5.62
N GLN A 349 -19.85 -2.21 -5.71
CA GLN A 349 -20.49 -1.31 -6.66
C GLN A 349 -20.70 0.06 -6.02
N VAL A 350 -20.45 1.12 -6.78
CA VAL A 350 -20.55 2.52 -6.33
C VAL A 350 -21.17 3.39 -7.42
N SER A 351 -21.79 4.50 -7.03
CA SER A 351 -22.36 5.48 -7.97
C SER A 351 -21.67 6.83 -7.79
N LEU A 352 -21.46 7.57 -8.88
CA LEU A 352 -21.04 8.98 -8.81
C LEU A 352 -22.23 9.93 -8.64
N HIS A 353 -23.45 9.41 -8.71
CA HIS A 353 -24.70 10.15 -8.53
C HIS A 353 -25.27 9.88 -7.14
N GLY A 354 -25.77 10.93 -6.49
CA GLY A 354 -26.51 10.81 -5.23
C GLY A 354 -27.83 10.06 -5.42
N SER A 355 -28.29 9.38 -4.36
CA SER A 355 -29.66 8.86 -4.28
C SER A 355 -30.53 9.86 -3.54
N ASP A 356 -31.79 9.98 -3.97
CA ASP A 356 -32.83 10.73 -3.26
C ASP A 356 -33.53 9.89 -2.17
N GLY A 357 -32.96 8.75 -1.77
CA GLY A 357 -33.53 7.90 -0.72
C GLY A 357 -32.54 6.86 -0.16
N ASP A 358 -32.60 6.70 1.17
CA ASP A 358 -31.93 5.64 1.94
C ASP A 358 -32.71 4.32 1.78
N GLU A 359 -32.35 3.52 0.78
CA GLU A 359 -32.77 2.11 0.70
C GLU A 359 -31.58 1.17 0.88
N ASP A 360 -31.73 0.21 1.79
CA ASP A 360 -30.74 -0.82 2.07
C ASP A 360 -30.48 -1.68 0.81
N GLY A 361 -29.23 -1.69 0.33
CA GLY A 361 -28.79 -2.46 -0.84
C GLY A 361 -28.35 -1.65 -2.05
N LEU A 362 -28.45 -0.32 -2.01
CA LEU A 362 -27.99 0.58 -3.08
C LEU A 362 -26.45 0.79 -3.09
N PRO A 363 -25.85 1.17 -4.23
CA PRO A 363 -24.43 1.49 -4.33
C PRO A 363 -24.06 2.60 -3.35
N SER A 364 -22.83 2.60 -2.81
CA SER A 364 -22.40 3.76 -2.00
C SER A 364 -22.52 5.04 -2.81
N HIS A 365 -23.14 6.05 -2.19
CA HIS A 365 -23.37 7.36 -2.78
C HIS A 365 -22.31 8.36 -2.33
N PRO A 366 -22.03 9.36 -3.17
CA PRO A 366 -21.08 10.41 -2.81
C PRO A 366 -21.68 11.36 -1.79
N GLN A 367 -20.84 11.88 -0.89
CA GLN A 367 -21.20 12.90 0.10
C GLN A 367 -20.49 14.21 -0.22
N GLN A 368 -21.17 15.34 -0.04
CA GLN A 368 -20.57 16.65 -0.24
C GLN A 368 -19.73 17.06 0.96
N ARG A 369 -18.49 17.48 0.71
CA ARG A 369 -17.54 18.01 1.70
C ARG A 369 -17.75 19.51 1.90
N ALA A 370 -17.24 20.02 3.02
CA ALA A 370 -17.26 21.46 3.34
C ALA A 370 -16.49 22.33 2.33
N ASP A 371 -15.53 21.77 1.60
CA ASP A 371 -14.76 22.45 0.54
C ASP A 371 -15.48 22.43 -0.83
N GLY A 372 -16.70 21.90 -0.88
CA GLY A 372 -17.53 21.79 -2.08
C GLY A 372 -17.14 20.65 -3.01
N TRP A 373 -16.15 19.82 -2.68
CA TRP A 373 -15.88 18.57 -3.40
C TRP A 373 -16.81 17.45 -2.93
N MET A 374 -17.03 16.45 -3.78
CA MET A 374 -17.70 15.21 -3.40
C MET A 374 -16.65 14.17 -2.96
N GLU A 375 -17.00 13.35 -1.97
CA GLU A 375 -16.25 12.15 -1.62
C GLU A 375 -17.09 10.89 -1.76
N LEU A 376 -16.49 9.83 -2.29
CA LEU A 376 -17.13 8.53 -2.49
C LEU A 376 -16.25 7.41 -1.93
N GLU A 377 -16.78 6.62 -1.01
CA GLU A 377 -16.08 5.47 -0.45
C GLU A 377 -15.90 4.35 -1.50
N LEU A 378 -14.64 4.00 -1.78
CA LEU A 378 -14.26 2.97 -2.74
C LEU A 378 -14.08 1.59 -2.08
N GLY A 379 -13.87 1.56 -0.76
CA GLY A 379 -13.76 0.34 0.02
C GLY A 379 -12.86 0.50 1.24
N GLU A 380 -12.83 -0.55 2.05
CA GLU A 380 -12.06 -0.62 3.29
C GLU A 380 -11.02 -1.74 3.25
N PHE A 381 -10.02 -1.62 4.09
CA PHE A 381 -8.97 -2.61 4.28
C PHE A 381 -8.35 -2.49 5.66
N TYR A 382 -7.78 -3.59 6.16
CA TYR A 382 -7.11 -3.63 7.45
C TYR A 382 -5.59 -3.69 7.28
N ASN A 383 -4.86 -2.79 7.93
CA ASN A 383 -3.40 -2.80 7.95
C ASN A 383 -2.91 -3.40 9.26
N LYS A 384 -2.43 -4.65 9.25
CA LYS A 384 -2.06 -5.36 10.48
C LYS A 384 -0.61 -5.09 10.88
N GLN A 385 0.34 -5.47 10.03
CA GLN A 385 1.77 -5.46 10.32
C GLN A 385 2.59 -4.54 9.41
N GLY A 386 1.95 -3.88 8.42
CA GLY A 386 2.62 -2.95 7.51
C GLY A 386 3.60 -3.62 6.54
N ASN A 387 3.66 -4.95 6.51
CA ASN A 387 4.48 -5.74 5.57
C ASN A 387 3.62 -6.43 4.51
N ASP A 388 2.35 -6.02 4.38
CA ASP A 388 1.38 -6.58 3.43
C ASP A 388 1.58 -6.03 1.99
N GLY A 389 2.66 -5.27 1.78
CA GLY A 389 3.07 -4.69 0.50
C GLY A 389 2.26 -3.46 0.10
N GLU A 390 2.00 -3.31 -1.21
CA GLU A 390 1.27 -2.16 -1.75
C GLU A 390 -0.25 -2.33 -1.58
N VAL A 391 -0.91 -1.31 -1.04
CA VAL A 391 -2.35 -1.15 -1.11
C VAL A 391 -2.73 -0.61 -2.49
N CYS A 392 -3.54 -1.35 -3.23
CA CYS A 392 -4.05 -0.93 -4.53
C CYS A 392 -5.53 -0.56 -4.44
N ILE A 393 -5.85 0.69 -4.78
CA ILE A 393 -7.21 1.21 -4.86
C ILE A 393 -7.57 1.35 -6.34
N ARG A 394 -8.75 0.90 -6.73
CA ARG A 394 -9.21 0.96 -8.12
C ARG A 394 -10.66 1.42 -8.18
N LEU A 395 -10.93 2.29 -9.13
CA LEU A 395 -12.27 2.59 -9.63
C LEU A 395 -12.28 2.37 -11.14
N SER A 396 -13.25 1.63 -11.64
CA SER A 396 -13.32 1.30 -13.06
C SER A 396 -14.76 1.20 -13.56
N GLU A 397 -14.93 1.58 -14.81
CA GLU A 397 -16.09 1.24 -15.62
C GLU A 397 -15.55 0.72 -16.96
N THR A 398 -15.94 -0.50 -17.31
CA THR A 398 -15.46 -1.20 -18.51
C THR A 398 -16.53 -2.03 -19.22
N ALA A 399 -17.77 -2.01 -18.74
CA ALA A 399 -18.84 -2.88 -19.19
C ALA A 399 -19.82 -2.14 -20.10
N GLU A 400 -20.27 -0.97 -19.66
CA GLU A 400 -21.22 -0.13 -20.38
C GLU A 400 -20.46 0.85 -21.24
N LEU A 401 -20.36 0.61 -22.54
CA LEU A 401 -19.52 1.41 -23.45
C LEU A 401 -20.15 2.75 -23.89
N ASN A 402 -21.07 3.30 -23.08
CA ASN A 402 -21.63 4.63 -23.31
C ASN A 402 -20.57 5.73 -23.10
N ASN A 403 -20.76 6.87 -23.77
CA ASN A 403 -19.84 8.00 -23.65
C ASN A 403 -19.95 8.64 -22.26
N LYS A 404 -18.80 8.83 -21.61
CA LYS A 404 -18.66 9.39 -20.26
C LYS A 404 -17.77 10.61 -20.30
N LYS A 405 -18.19 11.68 -19.62
CA LYS A 405 -17.49 12.95 -19.55
C LYS A 405 -17.84 13.70 -18.26
N GLY A 406 -17.15 14.81 -18.01
CA GLY A 406 -17.46 15.73 -16.91
C GLY A 406 -16.98 15.30 -15.53
N LEU A 407 -16.35 14.12 -15.38
CA LEU A 407 -15.73 13.72 -14.12
C LEU A 407 -14.43 14.49 -13.89
N ILE A 408 -14.39 15.27 -12.81
CA ILE A 408 -13.21 16.00 -12.35
C ILE A 408 -12.65 15.30 -11.12
N VAL A 409 -11.50 14.66 -11.26
CA VAL A 409 -10.82 13.92 -10.19
C VAL A 409 -9.79 14.82 -9.53
N TYR A 410 -9.95 15.02 -8.22
CA TYR A 410 -8.95 15.70 -7.41
C TYR A 410 -7.89 14.72 -6.88
N GLY A 411 -8.32 13.54 -6.43
CA GLY A 411 -7.42 12.52 -5.92
C GLY A 411 -8.13 11.36 -5.21
N MET A 412 -7.33 10.54 -4.53
CA MET A 412 -7.81 9.49 -3.63
C MET A 412 -7.33 9.73 -2.21
N GLU A 413 -8.26 9.80 -1.26
CA GLU A 413 -8.01 10.00 0.16
C GLU A 413 -8.04 8.64 0.88
N ILE A 414 -7.05 8.39 1.74
CA ILE A 414 -6.93 7.20 2.56
C ILE A 414 -6.90 7.66 4.02
N ARG A 415 -7.92 7.27 4.79
CA ARG A 415 -8.05 7.67 6.19
C ARG A 415 -8.57 6.53 7.07
N PRO A 416 -8.28 6.54 8.38
CA PRO A 416 -8.83 5.56 9.31
C PRO A 416 -10.36 5.53 9.23
N LYS A 417 -10.94 4.32 9.23
CA LYS A 417 -12.38 4.13 9.35
C LYS A 417 -12.76 4.30 10.82
N LYS A 418 -13.80 5.09 11.07
CA LYS A 418 -14.30 5.41 12.41
C LYS A 418 -15.36 4.44 12.87
#